data_AF-A0A375HVL6-F1
#
_entry.id   AF-A0A375HVL6-F1
#
_cell.length_a   1.000
_cell.length_b   1.000
_cell.length_c   1.000
_cell.angle_alpha   90.00
_cell.angle_beta   90.00
_cell.angle_gamma   90.00
#
_symmetry.space_group_name_H-M   'P 1'
#
loop_
_entity.id
_entity.type
_entity.pdbx_description
1 polymer ?
#
loop_
_entity_poly.entity_id
_entity_poly.type
_entity_poly.pdbx_seq_one_letter_code
_entity_poly.pdbx_strand_id
1 'polypeptide(L)'
;MPIQNTPAHDVTPRRRLMQLALAAIVATTAWCALAPRAQAQAQDIATARQLRLMAGAQKELRSAQPVERVAVGNPAVADALILRTRGAPSVLLVAKQPGVTDVMVWTRGSAEPQSYSVQVDAIAPDANGAQLGYSAAGATITGQSPDAYGAARAQAAARAATAGKTDGKPGLVVDRSTVPLSGTVQVDVKVVEISKTVLKEVGINFFRNNSGFAFGTFSPSTLNKFTFTPGSGGAPGSFSADIASPMSNAFNLVAASLTHGIFANISLLEANGLARVLAEPSLVALSGQSASFLAGGEIPIPVPQALGTTTIQFKPFGIGLTVSPTVLSADRIALKVAPEASDLDPSRGISINGAVVPAIVTRRADTTVELGDGESFVIGGLVSRNTVSNVNKVPVLGDLPVIGVFFKNLNFHQEDRELMIVVTPRLVKPMAKNSPAAQAVGADGRTGANPNVWGWYVMGEYADPTLPGFSK
;
A
#
# COMPACT_ATOMS: atom_id res chain seq x y z
N MET A 1 -30.77 70.18 -57.71
CA MET A 1 -29.35 70.00 -57.32
C MET A 1 -28.89 68.65 -57.86
N PRO A 2 -27.73 68.60 -58.53
CA PRO A 2 -27.33 67.58 -59.50
C PRO A 2 -26.57 66.43 -58.79
N ILE A 3 -26.30 65.27 -59.39
CA ILE A 3 -25.18 64.95 -60.31
C ILE A 3 -25.46 63.51 -60.82
N GLN A 4 -25.77 63.30 -62.11
CA GLN A 4 -24.93 62.66 -63.17
C GLN A 4 -24.43 61.23 -62.83
N ASN A 5 -24.41 60.20 -63.70
CA ASN A 5 -24.55 60.09 -65.16
C ASN A 5 -24.86 58.61 -65.54
N THR A 6 -25.55 58.47 -66.67
CA THR A 6 -25.98 57.30 -67.49
C THR A 6 -24.83 56.39 -68.05
N PRO A 7 -25.05 55.46 -69.02
CA PRO A 7 -25.78 54.17 -69.02
C PRO A 7 -24.94 53.03 -69.72
N ALA A 8 -25.42 51.78 -69.89
CA ALA A 8 -25.02 50.90 -71.02
C ALA A 8 -25.71 49.51 -71.07
N HIS A 9 -26.23 49.19 -72.27
CA HIS A 9 -26.49 47.90 -72.93
C HIS A 9 -27.35 46.85 -72.19
N ASP A 10 -28.62 46.59 -72.51
CA ASP A 10 -29.29 46.26 -73.79
C ASP A 10 -28.90 44.92 -74.43
N VAL A 11 -29.96 44.21 -74.83
CA VAL A 11 -30.06 43.10 -75.80
C VAL A 11 -29.72 41.66 -75.33
N THR A 12 -30.74 40.94 -74.87
CA THR A 12 -31.02 39.58 -75.39
C THR A 12 -31.49 39.70 -76.84
N PRO A 13 -31.15 38.82 -77.80
CA PRO A 13 -31.78 37.50 -77.86
C PRO A 13 -31.01 36.39 -78.63
N ARG A 14 -31.67 35.23 -78.77
CA ARG A 14 -31.49 34.18 -79.79
C ARG A 14 -30.50 33.05 -79.51
N ARG A 15 -31.04 32.03 -78.84
CA ARG A 15 -31.28 30.67 -79.38
C ARG A 15 -30.63 30.37 -80.75
N ARG A 16 -29.95 29.21 -80.76
CA ARG A 16 -29.50 28.35 -81.88
C ARG A 16 -28.13 28.71 -82.46
N LEU A 17 -27.10 27.99 -82.02
CA LEU A 17 -26.13 27.26 -82.84
C LEU A 17 -24.96 26.83 -81.94
N MET A 18 -24.93 25.56 -81.52
CA MET A 18 -23.72 24.75 -81.24
C MET A 18 -24.14 23.48 -80.48
N GLN A 19 -24.80 22.57 -81.21
CA GLN A 19 -25.07 21.19 -80.79
C GLN A 19 -24.10 20.19 -81.45
N LEU A 20 -22.93 20.62 -81.92
CA LEU A 20 -22.01 19.79 -82.70
C LEU A 20 -20.55 20.07 -82.33
N ALA A 21 -20.12 19.70 -81.12
CA ALA A 21 -18.70 19.62 -80.77
C ALA A 21 -18.40 18.83 -79.47
N LEU A 22 -19.21 17.85 -79.08
CA LEU A 22 -18.90 17.01 -77.91
C LEU A 22 -19.33 15.55 -78.12
N ALA A 23 -18.83 14.94 -79.20
CA ALA A 23 -19.10 13.54 -79.55
C ALA A 23 -17.85 12.78 -80.02
N ALA A 24 -16.65 13.20 -79.62
CA ALA A 24 -15.39 12.62 -80.09
C ALA A 24 -14.33 12.39 -78.99
N ILE A 25 -14.74 12.17 -77.74
CA ILE A 25 -13.83 11.71 -76.65
C ILE A 25 -14.53 10.64 -75.76
N VAL A 26 -15.26 9.70 -76.38
CA VAL A 26 -15.83 8.52 -75.68
C VAL A 26 -15.54 7.19 -76.43
N ALA A 27 -14.78 7.23 -77.52
CA ALA A 27 -14.67 6.09 -78.45
C ALA A 27 -13.34 5.30 -78.43
N THR A 28 -12.60 5.26 -77.31
CA THR A 28 -11.34 4.48 -77.24
C THR A 28 -11.08 3.69 -75.94
N THR A 29 -12.08 3.48 -75.06
CA THR A 29 -11.91 2.64 -73.86
C THR A 29 -12.82 1.40 -73.78
N ALA A 30 -13.48 1.00 -74.87
CA ALA A 30 -14.42 -0.13 -74.88
C ALA A 30 -13.94 -1.35 -75.71
N TRP A 31 -12.63 -1.58 -75.80
CA TRP A 31 -12.06 -2.80 -76.39
C TRP A 31 -10.93 -3.39 -75.53
N CYS A 32 -11.28 -3.86 -74.35
CA CYS A 32 -10.53 -4.86 -73.57
C CYS A 32 -11.48 -5.49 -72.54
N ALA A 33 -12.47 -6.25 -73.00
CA ALA A 33 -13.36 -7.02 -72.13
C ALA A 33 -13.69 -8.35 -72.78
N LEU A 34 -12.71 -9.25 -72.84
CA LEU A 34 -12.86 -10.69 -73.06
C LEU A 34 -11.53 -11.39 -72.70
N ALA A 35 -11.15 -11.27 -71.43
CA ALA A 35 -10.25 -12.26 -70.83
C ALA A 35 -11.12 -13.42 -70.34
N PRO A 36 -10.73 -14.69 -70.53
CA PRO A 36 -11.44 -15.80 -69.92
C PRO A 36 -11.40 -15.60 -68.41
N ARG A 37 -12.58 -15.45 -67.79
CA ARG A 37 -12.73 -15.63 -66.35
C ARG A 37 -12.31 -17.06 -66.06
N ALA A 38 -11.08 -17.23 -65.60
CA ALA A 38 -10.71 -18.42 -64.87
C ALA A 38 -11.66 -18.49 -63.68
N GLN A 39 -12.70 -19.30 -63.79
CA GLN A 39 -13.45 -19.76 -62.62
C GLN A 39 -12.41 -20.51 -61.79
N ALA A 40 -11.81 -19.81 -60.83
CA ALA A 40 -11.27 -20.48 -59.66
C ALA A 40 -12.46 -21.24 -59.09
N GLN A 41 -12.50 -22.55 -59.33
CA GLN A 41 -13.33 -23.45 -58.56
C GLN A 41 -12.94 -23.19 -57.12
N ALA A 42 -13.81 -22.47 -56.41
CA ALA A 42 -13.86 -22.55 -54.97
C ALA A 42 -14.02 -24.03 -54.69
N GLN A 43 -12.93 -24.68 -54.25
CA GLN A 43 -13.04 -25.98 -53.63
C GLN A 43 -14.01 -25.78 -52.48
N ASP A 44 -15.13 -26.52 -52.51
CA ASP A 44 -16.03 -26.63 -51.39
C ASP A 44 -15.17 -27.02 -50.17
N ILE A 45 -14.91 -26.06 -49.28
CA ILE A 45 -14.29 -26.35 -48.00
C ILE A 45 -15.40 -27.02 -47.20
N ALA A 46 -15.46 -28.35 -47.30
CA ALA A 46 -16.25 -29.18 -46.41
C ALA A 46 -16.03 -28.66 -44.98
N THR A 47 -17.10 -28.18 -44.35
CA THR A 47 -17.04 -27.40 -43.12
C THR A 47 -16.41 -28.26 -42.03
N ALA A 48 -15.13 -28.01 -41.71
CA ALA A 48 -14.40 -28.84 -40.76
C ALA A 48 -15.06 -28.73 -39.38
N ARG A 49 -15.54 -29.85 -38.85
CA ARG A 49 -16.24 -29.86 -37.56
C ARG A 49 -15.22 -29.70 -36.44
N GLN A 50 -15.30 -28.62 -35.67
CA GLN A 50 -14.39 -28.40 -34.55
C GLN A 50 -14.69 -29.36 -33.39
N LEU A 51 -13.66 -30.04 -32.90
CA LEU A 51 -13.69 -30.83 -31.68
C LEU A 51 -12.65 -30.30 -30.69
N ARG A 52 -13.08 -30.06 -29.46
CA ARG A 52 -12.22 -29.63 -28.37
C ARG A 52 -12.13 -30.74 -27.31
N LEU A 53 -10.92 -31.17 -27.00
CA LEU A 53 -10.60 -32.26 -26.09
C LEU A 53 -9.52 -31.82 -25.08
N MET A 54 -9.47 -32.46 -23.92
CA MET A 54 -8.36 -32.29 -22.98
C MET A 54 -7.25 -33.32 -23.31
N ALA A 55 -6.00 -33.00 -23.01
CA ALA A 55 -4.91 -33.97 -23.11
C ALA A 55 -5.22 -35.22 -22.27
N GLY A 56 -5.08 -36.40 -22.86
CA GLY A 56 -5.46 -37.70 -22.28
C GLY A 56 -6.92 -38.12 -22.50
N ALA A 57 -7.78 -37.24 -23.03
CA ALA A 57 -9.18 -37.58 -23.31
C ALA A 57 -9.31 -38.45 -24.57
N GLN A 58 -10.34 -39.29 -24.58
CA GLN A 58 -10.70 -40.10 -25.73
C GLN A 58 -12.12 -39.79 -26.18
N LYS A 59 -12.35 -39.71 -27.49
CA LYS A 59 -13.66 -39.45 -28.06
C LYS A 59 -13.95 -40.42 -29.19
N GLU A 60 -15.05 -41.15 -29.05
CA GLU A 60 -15.58 -41.96 -30.15
C GLU A 60 -16.33 -41.07 -31.14
N LEU A 61 -15.88 -41.08 -32.39
CA LEU A 61 -16.57 -40.49 -33.54
C LEU A 61 -17.34 -41.61 -34.25
N ARG A 62 -18.66 -41.61 -34.12
CA ARG A 62 -19.53 -42.59 -34.79
C ARG A 62 -19.74 -42.19 -36.24
N SER A 63 -19.56 -43.15 -37.14
CA SER A 63 -19.83 -42.98 -38.58
C SER A 63 -21.07 -43.77 -38.99
N ALA A 64 -21.87 -43.20 -39.89
CA ALA A 64 -23.02 -43.88 -40.48
C ALA A 64 -22.61 -44.97 -41.51
N GLN A 65 -21.41 -44.84 -42.08
CA GLN A 65 -20.87 -45.73 -43.11
C GLN A 65 -19.53 -46.35 -42.67
N PRO A 66 -19.16 -47.54 -43.19
CA PRO A 66 -17.86 -48.16 -42.89
C PRO A 66 -16.70 -47.21 -43.16
N VAL A 67 -15.84 -47.00 -42.15
CA VAL A 67 -14.65 -46.16 -42.27
C VAL A 67 -13.57 -46.94 -43.00
N GLU A 68 -13.06 -46.40 -44.10
CA GLU A 68 -12.04 -47.05 -44.93
C GLU A 68 -10.63 -46.55 -44.60
N ARG A 69 -10.50 -45.25 -44.31
CA ARG A 69 -9.21 -44.62 -44.02
C ARG A 69 -9.38 -43.47 -43.04
N VAL A 70 -8.37 -43.28 -42.20
CA VAL A 70 -8.22 -42.09 -41.36
C VAL A 70 -6.83 -41.51 -41.59
N ALA A 71 -6.72 -40.19 -41.65
CA ALA A 71 -5.45 -39.49 -41.68
C ALA A 71 -5.46 -38.45 -40.56
N VAL A 72 -4.34 -38.36 -39.85
CA VAL A 72 -4.12 -37.36 -38.80
C VAL A 72 -2.95 -36.50 -39.21
N GLY A 73 -3.15 -35.18 -39.23
CA GLY A 73 -2.11 -34.23 -39.64
C GLY A 73 -0.88 -34.27 -38.73
N ASN A 74 -1.10 -34.31 -37.40
CA ASN A 74 -0.03 -34.39 -36.41
C ASN A 74 -0.30 -35.49 -35.35
N PRO A 75 0.33 -36.68 -35.49
CA PRO A 75 0.13 -37.81 -34.56
C PRO A 75 0.73 -37.60 -33.16
N ALA A 76 1.51 -36.55 -32.93
CA ALA A 76 1.97 -36.18 -31.59
C ALA A 76 0.85 -35.51 -30.77
N VAL A 77 -0.06 -34.77 -31.44
CA VAL A 77 -1.15 -34.02 -30.81
C VAL A 77 -2.36 -34.91 -30.53
N ALA A 78 -2.83 -35.64 -31.54
CA ALA A 78 -3.90 -36.62 -31.40
C ALA A 78 -3.60 -37.83 -32.27
N ASP A 79 -4.14 -38.99 -31.90
CA ASP A 79 -4.06 -40.21 -32.68
C ASP A 79 -5.48 -40.74 -32.95
N ALA A 80 -5.66 -41.50 -34.01
CA ALA A 80 -6.96 -41.99 -34.42
C ALA A 80 -6.91 -43.48 -34.76
N LEU A 81 -7.74 -44.26 -34.06
CA LEU A 81 -7.83 -45.71 -34.21
C LEU A 81 -9.19 -46.09 -34.79
N ILE A 82 -9.19 -46.91 -35.84
CA ILE A 82 -10.43 -47.42 -36.44
C ILE A 82 -10.93 -48.60 -35.60
N LEU A 83 -12.14 -48.49 -35.04
CA LEU A 83 -12.78 -49.56 -34.30
C LEU A 83 -13.75 -50.31 -35.21
N ARG A 84 -13.45 -51.60 -35.45
CA ARG A 84 -14.33 -52.52 -36.20
C ARG A 84 -15.22 -53.27 -35.21
N THR A 85 -16.22 -52.59 -34.67
CA THR A 85 -17.25 -53.21 -33.82
C THR A 85 -18.38 -53.78 -34.67
N ARG A 86 -18.98 -54.89 -34.23
CA ARG A 86 -20.06 -55.66 -34.91
C ARG A 86 -21.39 -54.88 -35.11
N GLY A 87 -21.42 -53.58 -34.82
CA GLY A 87 -22.59 -52.71 -34.85
C GLY A 87 -22.37 -51.47 -35.73
N ALA A 88 -21.77 -50.41 -35.18
CA ALA A 88 -21.47 -49.17 -35.92
C ALA A 88 -19.96 -48.99 -36.15
N PRO A 89 -19.52 -48.67 -37.37
CA PRO A 89 -18.12 -48.30 -37.63
C PRO A 89 -17.81 -46.97 -36.93
N SER A 90 -16.77 -46.95 -36.09
CA SER A 90 -16.38 -45.75 -35.34
C SER A 90 -14.87 -45.52 -35.37
N VAL A 91 -14.47 -44.27 -35.18
CA VAL A 91 -13.08 -43.85 -35.02
C VAL A 91 -12.89 -43.39 -33.58
N LEU A 92 -11.97 -44.01 -32.86
CA LEU A 92 -11.55 -43.55 -31.53
C LEU A 92 -10.44 -42.52 -31.69
N LEU A 93 -10.77 -41.27 -31.39
CA LEU A 93 -9.83 -40.17 -31.34
C LEU A 93 -9.21 -40.10 -29.94
N VAL A 94 -7.88 -40.16 -29.86
CA VAL A 94 -7.11 -40.11 -28.61
C VAL A 94 -6.33 -38.80 -28.59
N ALA A 95 -6.66 -37.90 -27.67
CA ALA A 95 -5.92 -36.66 -27.47
C ALA A 95 -4.65 -36.94 -26.65
N LYS A 96 -3.47 -36.72 -27.23
CA LYS A 96 -2.18 -37.07 -26.60
C LYS A 96 -1.51 -35.85 -26.00
N GLN A 97 -1.24 -34.84 -26.83
CA GLN A 97 -0.55 -33.63 -26.41
C GLN A 97 -1.34 -32.38 -26.78
N PRO A 98 -1.21 -31.29 -25.99
CA PRO A 98 -1.83 -30.01 -26.29
C PRO A 98 -1.42 -29.48 -27.67
N GLY A 99 -2.38 -29.03 -28.47
CA GLY A 99 -2.13 -28.58 -29.84
C GLY A 99 -3.38 -28.58 -30.73
N VAL A 100 -3.16 -28.41 -32.04
CA VAL A 100 -4.22 -28.48 -33.06
C VAL A 100 -3.76 -29.45 -34.12
N THR A 101 -4.64 -30.36 -34.52
CA THR A 101 -4.42 -31.27 -35.64
C THR A 101 -5.73 -31.47 -36.39
N ASP A 102 -5.64 -31.61 -37.70
CA ASP A 102 -6.77 -32.01 -38.51
C ASP A 102 -6.83 -33.53 -38.60
N VAL A 103 -8.04 -34.08 -38.53
CA VAL A 103 -8.34 -35.50 -38.67
C VAL A 103 -9.33 -35.64 -39.81
N MET A 104 -8.93 -36.38 -40.84
CA MET A 104 -9.76 -36.66 -42.01
C MET A 104 -10.21 -38.11 -41.98
N VAL A 105 -11.50 -38.34 -42.14
CA VAL A 105 -12.11 -39.67 -42.12
C VAL A 105 -12.79 -39.94 -43.46
N TRP A 106 -12.38 -40.99 -44.15
CA TRP A 106 -12.99 -41.45 -45.40
C TRP A 106 -13.95 -42.60 -45.12
N THR A 107 -15.18 -42.49 -45.61
CA THR A 107 -16.23 -43.50 -45.47
C THR A 107 -16.59 -44.12 -46.81
N ARG A 108 -16.97 -45.40 -46.80
CA ARG A 108 -17.33 -46.14 -48.01
C ARG A 108 -18.56 -45.52 -48.69
N GLY A 109 -18.37 -45.05 -49.93
CA GLY A 109 -19.44 -44.46 -50.75
C GLY A 109 -19.49 -42.93 -50.72
N SER A 110 -18.58 -42.27 -50.00
CA SER A 110 -18.35 -40.82 -50.07
C SER A 110 -17.00 -40.53 -50.74
N ALA A 111 -17.00 -39.70 -51.79
CA ALA A 111 -15.75 -39.23 -52.41
C ALA A 111 -15.04 -38.17 -51.55
N GLU A 112 -15.79 -37.44 -50.72
CA GLU A 112 -15.25 -36.38 -49.87
C GLU A 112 -15.00 -36.88 -48.44
N PRO A 113 -13.81 -36.57 -47.86
CA PRO A 113 -13.51 -36.88 -46.47
C PRO A 113 -14.29 -35.99 -45.50
N GLN A 114 -14.70 -36.57 -44.37
CA GLN A 114 -15.14 -35.78 -43.23
C GLN A 114 -13.93 -35.21 -42.50
N SER A 115 -13.79 -33.89 -42.52
CA SER A 115 -12.70 -33.17 -41.86
C SER A 115 -13.12 -32.71 -40.46
N TYR A 116 -12.29 -33.05 -39.46
CA TYR A 116 -12.44 -32.63 -38.07
C TYR A 116 -11.21 -31.82 -37.67
N SER A 117 -11.39 -30.60 -37.19
CA SER A 117 -10.28 -29.83 -36.61
C SER A 117 -10.27 -30.07 -35.11
N VAL A 118 -9.26 -30.79 -34.64
CA VAL A 118 -9.15 -31.25 -33.25
C VAL A 118 -8.21 -30.33 -32.50
N GLN A 119 -8.77 -29.64 -31.52
CA GLN A 119 -8.04 -28.84 -30.55
C GLN A 119 -7.89 -29.62 -29.25
N VAL A 120 -6.66 -29.80 -28.80
CA VAL A 120 -6.32 -30.44 -27.52
C VAL A 120 -5.76 -29.39 -26.58
N ASP A 121 -6.39 -29.22 -25.41
CA ASP A 121 -5.90 -28.28 -24.40
C ASP A 121 -5.18 -29.03 -23.25
N ALA A 122 -4.17 -28.37 -22.66
CA ALA A 122 -3.50 -28.84 -21.44
C ALA A 122 -4.27 -28.52 -20.17
N ILE A 123 -4.97 -27.38 -20.16
CA ILE A 123 -5.65 -26.83 -18.99
C ILE A 123 -7.07 -26.47 -19.43
N ALA A 124 -8.06 -26.83 -18.61
CA ALA A 124 -9.44 -26.45 -18.87
C ALA A 124 -9.55 -24.92 -18.97
N PRO A 125 -10.19 -24.39 -20.04
CA PRO A 125 -10.39 -22.95 -20.18
C PRO A 125 -11.29 -22.44 -19.06
N ASP A 126 -10.95 -21.28 -18.51
CA ASP A 126 -11.84 -20.57 -17.60
C ASP A 126 -13.07 -20.10 -18.37
N ALA A 127 -14.26 -20.43 -17.89
CA ALA A 127 -15.51 -20.09 -18.58
C ALA A 127 -15.69 -18.57 -18.77
N ASN A 128 -15.15 -17.78 -17.83
CA ASN A 128 -15.18 -16.32 -17.83
C ASN A 128 -13.79 -15.70 -18.14
N GLY A 129 -12.83 -16.54 -18.58
CA GLY A 129 -11.44 -16.16 -18.79
C GLY A 129 -11.11 -15.78 -20.22
N ALA A 130 -9.86 -15.34 -20.43
CA ALA A 130 -9.37 -15.08 -21.77
C ALA A 130 -9.41 -16.34 -22.63
N GLN A 131 -9.86 -16.17 -23.86
CA GLN A 131 -10.06 -17.23 -24.84
C GLN A 131 -8.74 -17.61 -25.47
N LEU A 132 -8.52 -18.92 -25.57
CA LEU A 132 -7.34 -19.51 -26.18
C LEU A 132 -7.68 -19.97 -27.60
N GLY A 133 -7.04 -19.33 -28.57
CA GLY A 133 -7.00 -19.77 -29.96
C GLY A 133 -5.68 -20.46 -30.24
N TYR A 134 -5.70 -21.56 -30.97
CA TYR A 134 -4.50 -22.28 -31.34
C TYR A 134 -4.44 -22.42 -32.86
N SER A 135 -3.24 -22.34 -33.42
CA SER A 135 -2.99 -22.56 -34.85
C SER A 135 -1.75 -23.44 -35.06
N ALA A 136 -1.45 -23.74 -36.32
CA ALA A 136 -0.21 -24.40 -36.69
C ALA A 136 1.03 -23.53 -36.37
N ALA A 137 0.89 -22.19 -36.41
CA ALA A 137 1.99 -21.25 -36.21
C ALA A 137 2.23 -20.85 -34.73
N GLY A 138 1.28 -21.11 -33.83
CA GLY A 138 1.38 -20.67 -32.44
C GLY A 138 0.05 -20.65 -31.69
N ALA A 139 0.03 -19.97 -30.55
CA ALA A 139 -1.18 -19.75 -29.74
C ALA A 139 -1.49 -18.25 -29.62
N THR A 140 -2.76 -17.89 -29.67
CA THR A 140 -3.24 -16.53 -29.47
C THR A 140 -4.18 -16.48 -28.27
N ILE A 141 -3.96 -15.52 -27.37
CA ILE A 141 -4.82 -15.29 -26.21
C ILE A 141 -5.62 -14.01 -26.48
N THR A 142 -6.95 -14.07 -26.40
CA THR A 142 -7.83 -12.94 -26.74
C THR A 142 -8.98 -12.79 -25.74
N GLY A 143 -9.54 -11.59 -25.63
CA GLY A 143 -10.66 -11.31 -24.72
C GLY A 143 -10.20 -10.71 -23.40
N GLN A 144 -10.93 -11.00 -22.32
CA GLN A 144 -10.66 -10.46 -20.98
C GLN A 144 -10.36 -11.57 -20.00
N SER A 145 -9.29 -11.40 -19.21
CA SER A 145 -9.04 -12.25 -18.04
C SER A 145 -9.68 -11.60 -16.81
N PRO A 146 -10.34 -12.38 -15.93
CA PRO A 146 -11.04 -11.86 -14.76
C PRO A 146 -10.09 -11.20 -13.74
N ASP A 147 -8.87 -11.72 -13.61
CA ASP A 147 -7.86 -11.29 -12.66
C ASP A 147 -6.43 -11.60 -13.17
N ALA A 148 -5.42 -11.21 -12.40
CA ALA A 148 -4.02 -11.46 -12.74
C ALA A 148 -3.68 -12.97 -12.77
N TYR A 149 -4.33 -13.76 -11.91
CA TYR A 149 -4.14 -15.21 -11.85
C TYR A 149 -4.69 -15.93 -13.09
N GLY A 150 -5.89 -15.56 -13.55
CA GLY A 150 -6.50 -16.08 -14.77
C GLY A 150 -5.69 -15.75 -16.01
N ALA A 151 -5.11 -14.55 -16.07
CA ALA A 151 -4.18 -14.17 -17.15
C ALA A 151 -2.92 -15.05 -17.15
N ALA A 152 -2.29 -15.25 -15.98
CA ALA A 152 -1.12 -16.12 -15.84
C ALA A 152 -1.44 -17.58 -16.23
N ARG A 153 -2.63 -18.07 -15.85
CA ARG A 153 -3.12 -19.41 -16.22
C ARG A 153 -3.33 -19.55 -17.73
N ALA A 154 -3.93 -18.56 -18.39
CA ALA A 154 -4.11 -18.55 -19.83
C ALA A 154 -2.76 -18.55 -20.57
N GLN A 155 -1.78 -17.76 -20.09
CA GLN A 155 -0.42 -17.77 -20.63
C GLN A 155 0.27 -19.12 -20.44
N ALA A 156 0.15 -19.74 -19.27
CA ALA A 156 0.70 -21.07 -19.02
C ALA A 156 0.08 -22.13 -19.95
N ALA A 157 -1.25 -22.09 -20.15
CA ALA A 157 -1.95 -22.98 -21.06
C ALA A 157 -1.52 -22.79 -22.52
N ALA A 158 -1.34 -21.54 -22.96
CA ALA A 158 -0.86 -21.23 -24.31
C ALA A 158 0.57 -21.73 -24.54
N ARG A 159 1.48 -21.49 -23.57
CA ARG A 159 2.87 -21.98 -23.63
C ARG A 159 2.95 -23.51 -23.64
N ALA A 160 2.12 -24.19 -22.85
CA ALA A 160 2.06 -25.65 -22.84
C ALA A 160 1.63 -26.21 -24.21
N ALA A 161 0.75 -25.52 -24.93
CA ALA A 161 0.29 -25.93 -26.27
C ALA A 161 1.26 -25.62 -27.41
N THR A 162 2.22 -24.73 -27.20
CA THR A 162 3.25 -24.40 -28.20
C THR A 162 4.61 -25.04 -27.91
N ALA A 163 4.81 -25.65 -26.74
CA ALA A 163 6.06 -26.29 -26.32
C ALA A 163 6.49 -27.47 -27.21
N GLY A 164 5.57 -28.11 -27.93
CA GLY A 164 5.83 -29.26 -28.80
C GLY A 164 5.82 -28.99 -30.31
N LYS A 165 5.66 -27.75 -30.76
CA LYS A 165 5.47 -27.44 -32.18
C LYS A 165 6.74 -26.88 -32.82
N THR A 166 7.25 -27.62 -33.80
CA THR A 166 8.38 -27.35 -34.72
C THR A 166 9.78 -27.28 -34.09
N ASP A 167 10.61 -28.27 -34.45
CA ASP A 167 12.08 -28.18 -34.44
C ASP A 167 12.75 -27.80 -33.10
N GLY A 168 12.10 -28.14 -31.97
CA GLY A 168 12.62 -27.88 -30.63
C GLY A 168 12.58 -26.41 -30.20
N LYS A 169 11.90 -25.53 -30.95
CA LYS A 169 11.70 -24.11 -30.57
C LYS A 169 10.27 -23.90 -30.08
N PRO A 170 10.05 -23.21 -28.94
CA PRO A 170 8.71 -22.93 -28.46
C PRO A 170 7.95 -22.07 -29.48
N GLY A 171 6.77 -22.52 -29.90
CA GLY A 171 5.93 -21.77 -30.86
C GLY A 171 5.49 -20.41 -30.30
N LEU A 172 5.28 -19.45 -31.19
CA LEU A 172 4.96 -18.06 -30.84
C LEU A 172 3.63 -18.00 -30.04
N VAL A 173 3.68 -17.39 -28.84
CA VAL A 173 2.50 -17.06 -28.06
C VAL A 173 2.25 -15.56 -28.19
N VAL A 174 1.14 -15.19 -28.82
CA VAL A 174 0.71 -13.79 -28.94
C VAL A 174 -0.42 -13.54 -27.97
N ASP A 175 -0.16 -12.77 -26.92
CA ASP A 175 -1.16 -12.37 -25.95
C ASP A 175 -1.75 -11.00 -26.33
N ARG A 176 -3.05 -10.99 -26.65
CA ARG A 176 -3.86 -9.78 -26.87
C ARG A 176 -5.00 -9.69 -25.86
N SER A 177 -4.94 -10.47 -24.79
CA SER A 177 -5.93 -10.38 -23.72
C SER A 177 -5.72 -9.09 -22.93
N THR A 178 -6.82 -8.57 -22.41
CA THR A 178 -6.77 -7.43 -21.48
C THR A 178 -7.15 -7.93 -20.10
N VAL A 179 -6.44 -7.43 -19.10
CA VAL A 179 -6.89 -7.55 -17.70
C VAL A 179 -7.50 -6.19 -17.38
N PRO A 180 -8.80 -6.09 -17.05
CA PRO A 180 -9.47 -4.81 -16.82
C PRO A 180 -9.02 -4.09 -15.53
N LEU A 181 -7.84 -4.42 -15.01
CA LEU A 181 -7.25 -3.87 -13.79
C LEU A 181 -6.36 -2.68 -14.14
N SER A 182 -6.98 -1.51 -14.34
CA SER A 182 -6.29 -0.24 -14.12
C SER A 182 -6.40 0.07 -12.62
N GLY A 183 -5.45 -0.43 -11.85
CA GLY A 183 -5.44 -0.30 -10.40
C GLY A 183 -4.42 0.72 -9.96
N THR A 184 -4.81 1.99 -9.89
CA THR A 184 -4.08 2.95 -9.05
C THR A 184 -4.55 2.72 -7.62
N VAL A 185 -3.62 2.48 -6.71
CA VAL A 185 -3.91 2.21 -5.31
C VAL A 185 -3.39 3.38 -4.48
N GLN A 186 -4.27 3.99 -3.71
CA GLN A 186 -3.90 4.87 -2.61
C GLN A 186 -3.65 4.03 -1.38
N VAL A 187 -2.54 4.26 -0.69
CA VAL A 187 -2.22 3.61 0.58
C VAL A 187 -2.19 4.69 1.64
N ASP A 188 -3.06 4.54 2.64
CA ASP A 188 -3.04 5.38 3.83
C ASP A 188 -2.42 4.59 4.98
N VAL A 189 -1.48 5.20 5.70
CA VAL A 189 -0.87 4.62 6.89
C VAL A 189 -1.16 5.53 8.07
N LYS A 190 -1.46 4.94 9.23
CA LYS A 190 -1.61 5.66 10.49
C LYS A 190 -0.58 5.13 11.49
N VAL A 191 0.32 5.99 11.93
CA VAL A 191 1.26 5.70 13.02
C VAL A 191 0.77 6.46 14.25
N VAL A 192 0.32 5.72 15.25
CA VAL A 192 -0.20 6.26 16.50
C VAL A 192 0.72 5.83 17.64
N GLU A 193 1.29 6.81 18.36
CA GLU A 193 1.95 6.56 19.63
C GLU A 193 1.24 7.32 20.76
N ILE A 194 1.01 6.64 21.87
CA ILE A 194 0.51 7.23 23.11
C ILE A 194 1.58 6.97 24.18
N SER A 195 2.09 8.02 24.79
CA SER A 195 2.95 7.93 25.96
C SER A 195 2.25 8.54 27.17
N LYS A 196 2.29 7.80 28.28
CA LYS A 196 1.70 8.21 29.55
C LYS A 196 2.75 8.07 30.65
N THR A 197 3.04 9.18 31.32
CA THR A 197 3.97 9.21 32.45
C THR A 197 3.19 9.54 33.71
N VAL A 198 3.38 8.76 34.77
CA VAL A 198 2.78 8.95 36.09
C VAL A 198 3.92 9.04 37.10
N LEU A 199 4.01 10.17 37.79
CA LEU A 199 4.95 10.40 38.87
C LEU A 199 4.18 10.63 40.16
N LYS A 200 4.51 9.85 41.20
CA LYS A 200 3.96 10.00 42.54
C LYS A 200 5.10 9.97 43.54
N GLU A 201 5.26 11.06 44.27
CA GLU A 201 6.30 11.21 45.28
C GLU A 201 5.72 11.76 46.57
N VAL A 202 6.19 11.20 47.69
CA VAL A 202 5.82 11.66 49.04
C VAL A 202 7.08 11.75 49.87
N GLY A 203 7.39 12.96 50.33
CA GLY A 203 8.54 13.26 51.19
C GLY A 203 8.10 13.80 52.53
N ILE A 204 8.81 13.43 53.60
CA ILE A 204 8.53 13.88 54.96
C ILE A 204 9.85 14.28 55.62
N ASN A 205 9.83 15.45 56.24
CA ASN A 205 10.84 15.90 57.19
C ASN A 205 10.16 16.09 58.53
N PHE A 206 10.78 15.59 59.59
CA PHE A 206 10.35 15.81 60.96
C PHE A 206 11.58 16.08 61.81
N PHE A 207 11.50 17.08 62.66
CA PHE A 207 12.55 17.48 63.57
C PHE A 207 11.92 17.85 64.90
N ARG A 208 12.52 17.36 65.98
CA ARG A 208 12.15 17.74 67.33
C ARG A 208 13.41 18.07 68.11
N ASN A 209 13.40 19.23 68.74
CA ASN A 209 14.39 19.67 69.70
C ASN A 209 13.70 20.02 71.02
N ASN A 210 14.08 19.38 72.11
CA ASN A 210 13.60 19.78 73.43
C ASN A 210 14.69 19.56 74.48
N SER A 211 14.93 20.57 75.32
CA SER A 211 15.79 20.47 76.52
C SER A 211 17.16 19.81 76.29
N GLY A 212 17.83 20.14 75.19
CA GLY A 212 19.17 19.61 74.89
C GLY A 212 19.21 18.31 74.09
N PHE A 213 18.04 17.74 73.75
CA PHE A 213 17.92 16.53 72.92
C PHE A 213 17.29 16.87 71.57
N ALA A 214 17.93 16.45 70.47
CA ALA A 214 17.47 16.68 69.11
C ALA A 214 17.37 15.35 68.35
N PHE A 215 16.25 15.12 67.66
CA PHE A 215 16.11 14.01 66.73
C PHE A 215 15.26 14.44 65.54
N GLY A 216 15.43 13.75 64.41
CA GLY A 216 14.65 14.02 63.23
C GLY A 216 14.76 12.91 62.21
N THR A 217 13.79 12.89 61.30
CA THR A 217 13.85 12.12 60.07
C THR A 217 13.79 13.12 58.92
N PHE A 218 14.65 12.92 57.94
CA PHE A 218 14.79 13.82 56.82
C PHE A 218 14.74 12.97 55.55
N SER A 219 13.98 13.43 54.57
CA SER A 219 14.02 12.85 53.24
C SER A 219 15.45 13.00 52.66
N PRO A 220 15.89 12.09 51.77
CA PRO A 220 17.24 12.14 51.22
C PRO A 220 17.59 13.53 50.68
N SER A 221 18.80 13.99 50.96
CA SER A 221 19.32 15.29 50.48
C SER A 221 18.58 16.55 50.98
N THR A 222 17.75 16.46 52.03
CA THR A 222 17.03 17.62 52.58
C THR A 222 17.67 18.26 53.80
N LEU A 223 18.46 17.51 54.58
CA LEU A 223 19.22 18.06 55.70
C LEU A 223 20.54 18.62 55.17
N ASN A 224 20.63 19.94 55.04
CA ASN A 224 21.82 20.62 54.51
C ASN A 224 22.92 20.71 55.56
N LYS A 225 22.56 21.11 56.78
CA LYS A 225 23.49 21.32 57.88
C LYS A 225 22.81 21.05 59.21
N PHE A 226 23.52 20.39 60.11
CA PHE A 226 23.16 20.31 61.52
C PHE A 226 24.25 20.98 62.34
N THR A 227 23.87 21.94 63.18
CA THR A 227 24.80 22.70 64.02
C THR A 227 24.42 22.56 65.48
N PHE A 228 25.38 22.12 66.28
CA PHE A 228 25.30 22.20 67.73
C PHE A 228 26.20 23.34 68.21
N THR A 229 25.63 24.27 68.97
CA THR A 229 26.39 25.34 69.63
C THR A 229 26.26 25.16 71.14
N PRO A 230 27.31 24.67 71.82
CA PRO A 230 27.27 24.49 73.26
C PRO A 230 27.07 25.86 73.95
N GLY A 231 26.20 25.89 74.96
CA GLY A 231 25.95 27.08 75.75
C GLY A 231 27.12 27.36 76.69
N SER A 232 27.46 28.63 76.89
CA SER A 232 28.47 29.08 77.85
C SER A 232 27.84 30.01 78.88
N GLY A 233 28.37 30.03 80.11
CA GLY A 233 27.94 30.97 81.15
C GLY A 233 26.51 30.77 81.69
N GLY A 234 26.00 29.53 81.74
CA GLY A 234 24.65 29.23 82.24
C GLY A 234 23.53 29.42 81.21
N ALA A 235 23.86 29.86 79.99
CA ALA A 235 22.92 29.84 78.87
C ALA A 235 22.73 28.41 78.34
N PRO A 236 21.50 27.98 78.01
CA PRO A 236 21.26 26.70 77.35
C PRO A 236 21.93 26.69 75.96
N GLY A 237 22.56 25.56 75.61
CA GLY A 237 23.11 25.36 74.26
C GLY A 237 22.00 25.34 73.20
N SER A 238 22.33 25.70 71.97
CA SER A 238 21.39 25.74 70.86
C SER A 238 21.67 24.65 69.84
N PHE A 239 20.58 24.20 69.22
CA PHE A 239 20.60 23.28 68.10
C PHE A 239 19.88 23.93 66.94
N SER A 240 20.49 23.88 65.76
CA SER A 240 19.89 24.39 64.54
C SER A 240 20.07 23.39 63.40
N ALA A 241 19.02 23.19 62.63
CA ALA A 241 19.01 22.33 61.45
C ALA A 241 18.57 23.18 60.25
N ASP A 242 19.41 23.22 59.23
CA ASP A 242 19.08 23.77 57.92
C ASP A 242 18.45 22.65 57.09
N ILE A 243 17.14 22.76 56.86
CA ILE A 243 16.32 21.73 56.26
C ILE A 243 15.62 22.34 55.04
N ALA A 244 15.92 21.82 53.86
CA ALA A 244 15.17 22.12 52.65
C ALA A 244 13.85 21.32 52.63
N SER A 245 12.84 21.82 51.91
CA SER A 245 11.64 21.03 51.63
C SER A 245 12.03 19.72 50.92
N PRO A 246 11.41 18.57 51.26
CA PRO A 246 11.61 17.31 50.56
C PRO A 246 11.49 17.40 49.06
N MET A 247 10.63 18.31 48.58
CA MET A 247 10.41 18.52 47.15
C MET A 247 10.10 19.99 46.86
N SER A 248 10.87 20.60 45.95
CA SER A 248 10.72 22.02 45.57
C SER A 248 9.46 22.32 44.76
N ASN A 249 9.02 21.40 43.89
CA ASN A 249 7.89 21.57 42.98
C ASN A 249 6.62 20.84 43.44
N ALA A 250 6.51 20.53 44.74
CA ALA A 250 5.40 19.77 45.32
C ALA A 250 4.46 20.65 46.15
N PHE A 251 3.28 20.11 46.49
CA PHE A 251 2.48 20.66 47.58
C PHE A 251 3.21 20.42 48.91
N ASN A 252 3.50 21.48 49.65
CA ASN A 252 4.25 21.43 50.90
C ASN A 252 3.36 21.86 52.07
N LEU A 253 3.08 20.94 52.99
CA LEU A 253 2.45 21.23 54.28
C LEU A 253 3.52 21.37 55.35
N VAL A 254 3.52 22.46 56.11
CA VAL A 254 4.51 22.73 57.17
C VAL A 254 3.79 22.95 58.50
N ALA A 255 4.25 22.29 59.55
CA ALA A 255 3.79 22.50 60.92
C ALA A 255 5.00 22.75 61.82
N ALA A 256 4.97 23.83 62.61
CA ALA A 256 6.06 24.20 63.50
C ALA A 256 5.53 24.67 64.86
N SER A 257 6.22 24.28 65.94
CA SER A 257 5.98 24.75 67.31
C SER A 257 7.31 25.12 67.95
N LEU A 258 7.52 26.41 68.18
CA LEU A 258 8.74 26.91 68.83
C LEU A 258 8.79 26.50 70.32
N THR A 259 7.66 26.52 71.01
CA THR A 259 7.57 26.18 72.45
C THR A 259 7.89 24.71 72.73
N HIS A 260 7.51 23.81 71.82
CA HIS A 260 7.77 22.37 71.95
C HIS A 260 8.94 21.89 71.08
N GLY A 261 9.57 22.84 70.36
CA GLY A 261 10.64 22.64 69.39
C GLY A 261 10.34 21.58 68.33
N ILE A 262 9.11 21.53 67.82
CA ILE A 262 8.69 20.59 66.77
C ILE A 262 8.70 21.32 65.43
N PHE A 263 9.21 20.67 64.40
CA PHE A 263 9.09 21.06 63.00
C PHE A 263 8.75 19.81 62.19
N ALA A 264 7.73 19.91 61.33
CA ALA A 264 7.33 18.85 60.42
C ALA A 264 6.99 19.46 59.07
N ASN A 265 7.40 18.79 58.00
CA ASN A 265 7.09 19.19 56.65
C ASN A 265 6.79 17.96 55.80
N ILE A 266 5.64 17.97 55.14
CA ILE A 266 5.18 16.92 54.24
C ILE A 266 5.11 17.51 52.84
N SER A 267 5.78 16.88 51.89
CA SER A 267 5.68 17.20 50.46
C SER A 267 4.93 16.10 49.72
N LEU A 268 3.95 16.47 48.91
CA LEU A 268 3.22 15.56 48.02
C LEU A 268 3.27 16.05 46.58
N LEU A 269 3.67 15.18 45.65
CA LEU A 269 3.62 15.43 44.22
C LEU A 269 2.91 14.28 43.51
N GLU A 270 1.88 14.61 42.74
CA GLU A 270 1.32 13.73 41.72
C GLU A 270 1.34 14.49 40.39
N ALA A 271 2.10 13.97 39.42
CA ALA A 271 2.17 14.52 38.07
C ALA A 271 1.80 13.44 37.05
N ASN A 272 0.93 13.82 36.12
CA ASN A 272 0.51 12.98 35.01
C ASN A 272 0.84 13.69 33.70
N GLY A 273 1.65 13.05 32.86
CA GLY A 273 1.97 13.48 31.50
C GLY A 273 1.30 12.56 30.49
N LEU A 274 0.73 13.13 29.43
CA LEU A 274 0.23 12.40 28.27
C LEU A 274 0.78 13.08 27.01
N ALA A 275 1.45 12.33 26.15
CA ALA A 275 1.76 12.78 24.80
C ALA A 275 1.17 11.78 23.79
N ARG A 276 0.67 12.33 22.68
CA ARG A 276 0.15 11.54 21.55
C ARG A 276 0.84 12.02 20.29
N VAL A 277 1.43 11.10 19.55
CA VAL A 277 2.02 11.35 18.23
C VAL A 277 1.15 10.64 17.19
N LEU A 278 0.71 11.39 16.18
CA LEU A 278 -0.08 10.88 15.06
C LEU A 278 0.58 11.31 13.76
N ALA A 279 0.90 10.34 12.90
CA ALA A 279 1.30 10.59 11.53
C ALA A 279 0.40 9.79 10.58
N GLU A 280 -0.22 10.48 9.62
CA GLU A 280 -1.11 9.87 8.61
C GLU A 280 -0.60 10.09 7.18
N PRO A 281 0.56 9.52 6.77
CA PRO A 281 1.00 9.65 5.39
C PRO A 281 0.08 8.87 4.43
N SER A 282 -0.17 9.47 3.27
CA SER A 282 -0.87 8.82 2.16
C SER A 282 -0.01 8.88 0.90
N LEU A 283 0.01 7.80 0.12
CA LEU A 283 0.72 7.76 -1.16
C LEU A 283 -0.07 6.96 -2.19
N VAL A 284 -0.07 7.44 -3.42
CA VAL A 284 -0.75 6.81 -4.55
C VAL A 284 0.29 6.17 -5.47
N ALA A 285 0.10 4.90 -5.81
CA ALA A 285 1.01 4.14 -6.68
C ALA A 285 0.23 3.28 -7.68
N LEU A 286 0.84 3.03 -8.85
CA LEU A 286 0.31 2.09 -9.82
C LEU A 286 0.55 0.66 -9.32
N SER A 287 -0.40 -0.24 -9.58
CA SER A 287 -0.23 -1.68 -9.32
C SER A 287 1.06 -2.23 -9.96
N GLY A 288 1.87 -2.90 -9.16
CA GLY A 288 3.17 -3.46 -9.52
C GLY A 288 4.34 -2.47 -9.46
N GLN A 289 4.09 -1.19 -9.16
CA GLN A 289 5.11 -0.15 -9.15
C GLN A 289 5.36 0.38 -7.74
N SER A 290 6.64 0.46 -7.37
CA SER A 290 7.04 1.07 -6.11
C SER A 290 6.93 2.60 -6.18
N ALA A 291 6.44 3.20 -5.10
CA ALA A 291 6.45 4.65 -4.89
C ALA A 291 7.01 4.95 -3.49
N SER A 292 7.69 6.09 -3.35
CA SER A 292 8.20 6.58 -2.07
C SER A 292 7.85 8.04 -1.85
N PHE A 293 7.66 8.39 -0.58
CA PHE A 293 7.37 9.73 -0.09
C PHE A 293 8.20 9.97 1.17
N LEU A 294 8.73 11.19 1.30
CA LEU A 294 9.41 11.64 2.51
C LEU A 294 9.03 13.11 2.75
N ALA A 295 8.46 13.38 3.92
CA ALA A 295 8.22 14.71 4.43
C ALA A 295 8.99 14.90 5.73
N GLY A 296 9.98 15.80 5.71
CA GLY A 296 10.86 16.00 6.86
C GLY A 296 12.05 16.88 6.52
N GLY A 297 13.16 16.67 7.23
CA GLY A 297 14.39 17.42 7.06
C GLY A 297 15.61 16.52 7.18
N GLU A 298 16.79 17.13 7.09
CA GLU A 298 18.06 16.45 7.29
C GLU A 298 18.80 17.07 8.47
N ILE A 299 19.32 16.22 9.36
CA ILE A 299 20.18 16.68 10.45
C ILE A 299 21.66 16.57 10.06
N PRO A 300 22.44 17.65 10.17
CA PRO A 300 23.88 17.61 9.97
C PRO A 300 24.57 17.00 11.20
N ILE A 301 25.23 15.86 11.03
CA ILE A 301 25.99 15.17 12.07
C ILE A 301 27.49 15.39 11.82
N PRO A 302 28.23 16.03 12.74
CA PRO A 302 29.68 16.17 12.63
C PRO A 302 30.36 14.82 12.89
N VAL A 303 31.08 14.31 11.90
CA VAL A 303 31.84 13.06 11.96
C VAL A 303 33.33 13.39 11.98
N PRO A 304 34.05 13.14 13.10
CA PRO A 304 35.50 13.31 13.17
C PRO A 304 36.19 12.36 12.19
N GLN A 305 37.16 12.89 11.43
CA GLN A 305 38.02 12.13 10.53
C GLN A 305 39.49 12.17 11.03
N ALA A 306 40.36 11.41 10.36
CA ALA A 306 41.80 11.43 10.64
C ALA A 306 42.39 12.84 10.45
N LEU A 307 43.51 13.12 11.12
CA LEU A 307 44.20 14.42 11.10
C LEU A 307 43.38 15.62 11.65
N GLY A 308 42.33 15.37 12.44
CA GLY A 308 41.58 16.43 13.12
C GLY A 308 40.59 17.19 12.24
N THR A 309 40.29 16.69 11.03
CA THR A 309 39.22 17.23 10.18
C THR A 309 37.86 16.73 10.65
N THR A 310 36.80 17.54 10.48
CA THR A 310 35.41 17.13 10.78
C THR A 310 34.59 17.28 9.52
N THR A 311 33.94 16.20 9.09
CA THR A 311 33.03 16.20 7.92
C THR A 311 31.58 16.21 8.41
N ILE A 312 30.70 16.88 7.68
CA ILE A 312 29.26 16.89 7.99
C ILE A 312 28.57 15.77 7.21
N GLN A 313 27.91 14.85 7.92
CA GLN A 313 27.06 13.82 7.34
C GLN A 313 25.59 14.18 7.56
N PHE A 314 24.82 14.33 6.49
CA PHE A 314 23.38 14.58 6.58
C PHE A 314 22.61 13.27 6.77
N LYS A 315 21.71 13.25 7.75
CA LYS A 315 20.80 12.12 7.98
C LYS A 315 19.34 12.59 7.90
N PRO A 316 18.50 12.02 7.02
CA PRO A 316 17.10 12.40 6.93
C PRO A 316 16.32 11.95 8.17
N PHE A 317 15.31 12.73 8.53
CA PHE A 317 14.28 12.40 9.53
C PHE A 317 12.94 12.98 9.09
N GLY A 318 11.85 12.60 9.75
CA GLY A 318 10.48 12.93 9.41
C GLY A 318 9.63 11.71 9.09
N ILE A 319 8.60 11.92 8.28
CA ILE A 319 7.59 10.92 7.90
C ILE A 319 7.93 10.39 6.50
N GLY A 320 8.34 9.13 6.43
CA GLY A 320 8.61 8.39 5.21
C GLY A 320 7.57 7.30 4.95
N LEU A 321 7.22 7.08 3.69
CA LEU A 321 6.35 5.98 3.27
C LEU A 321 6.88 5.42 1.95
N THR A 322 7.24 4.13 1.95
CA THR A 322 7.52 3.38 0.72
C THR A 322 6.47 2.29 0.56
N VAL A 323 5.83 2.23 -0.61
CA VAL A 323 4.78 1.25 -0.91
C VAL A 323 4.98 0.64 -2.29
N SER A 324 4.61 -0.62 -2.42
CA SER A 324 4.49 -1.33 -3.70
C SER A 324 3.21 -2.16 -3.66
N PRO A 325 2.08 -1.61 -4.14
CA PRO A 325 0.81 -2.32 -4.21
C PRO A 325 0.77 -3.22 -5.44
N THR A 326 0.11 -4.37 -5.34
CA THR A 326 -0.16 -5.30 -6.44
C THR A 326 -1.61 -5.73 -6.36
N VAL A 327 -2.44 -5.29 -7.31
CA VAL A 327 -3.85 -5.64 -7.36
C VAL A 327 -3.99 -7.07 -7.88
N LEU A 328 -4.48 -7.96 -7.02
CA LEU A 328 -4.67 -9.38 -7.34
C LEU A 328 -6.02 -9.62 -8.02
N SER A 329 -7.08 -9.00 -7.50
CA SER A 329 -8.46 -9.05 -8.02
C SER A 329 -9.20 -7.76 -7.68
N ALA A 330 -10.50 -7.67 -8.02
CA ALA A 330 -11.31 -6.48 -7.72
C ALA A 330 -11.31 -6.08 -6.23
N ASP A 331 -11.26 -7.07 -5.32
CA ASP A 331 -11.39 -6.87 -3.87
C ASP A 331 -10.16 -7.37 -3.09
N ARG A 332 -9.01 -7.57 -3.75
CA ARG A 332 -7.77 -8.03 -3.10
C ARG A 332 -6.54 -7.33 -3.64
N ILE A 333 -5.73 -6.82 -2.71
CA ILE A 333 -4.51 -6.07 -2.95
C ILE A 333 -3.41 -6.67 -2.07
N ALA A 334 -2.35 -7.16 -2.69
CA ALA A 334 -1.10 -7.44 -2.00
C ALA A 334 -0.31 -6.14 -1.89
N LEU A 335 0.09 -5.75 -0.68
CA LEU A 335 0.77 -4.50 -0.40
C LEU A 335 2.07 -4.79 0.33
N LYS A 336 3.20 -4.45 -0.29
CA LYS A 336 4.46 -4.27 0.43
C LYS A 336 4.54 -2.83 0.92
N VAL A 337 4.73 -2.64 2.23
CA VAL A 337 4.68 -1.31 2.87
C VAL A 337 5.79 -1.18 3.89
N ALA A 338 6.49 -0.05 3.83
CA ALA A 338 7.54 0.33 4.74
C ALA A 338 7.35 1.78 5.19
N PRO A 339 6.49 2.02 6.20
CA PRO A 339 6.31 3.34 6.79
C PRO A 339 7.39 3.62 7.83
N GLU A 340 7.83 4.86 7.90
CA GLU A 340 8.80 5.37 8.86
C GLU A 340 8.30 6.70 9.42
N ALA A 341 8.28 6.85 10.74
CA ALA A 341 8.03 8.11 11.42
C ALA A 341 9.19 8.39 12.37
N SER A 342 9.89 9.49 12.16
CA SER A 342 11.08 9.84 12.93
C SER A 342 11.07 11.28 13.42
N ASP A 343 11.42 11.45 14.69
CA ASP A 343 11.50 12.74 15.36
C ASP A 343 12.89 12.94 15.97
N LEU A 344 13.26 14.20 16.18
CA LEU A 344 14.48 14.57 16.91
C LEU A 344 14.17 14.66 18.41
N ASP A 345 15.00 14.00 19.21
CA ASP A 345 14.93 14.04 20.68
C ASP A 345 16.24 14.61 21.26
N PRO A 346 16.24 15.90 21.66
CA PRO A 346 17.39 16.53 22.29
C PRO A 346 17.76 15.93 23.66
N SER A 347 16.81 15.32 24.38
CA SER A 347 17.05 14.77 25.72
C SER A 347 17.94 13.52 25.71
N ARG A 348 17.96 12.80 24.58
CA ARG A 348 18.80 11.64 24.31
C ARG A 348 20.01 11.95 23.43
N GLY A 349 20.27 13.22 23.15
CA GLY A 349 21.38 13.68 22.32
C GLY A 349 22.75 13.59 22.99
N ILE A 350 23.80 13.78 22.20
CA ILE A 350 25.19 13.91 22.66
C ILE A 350 25.72 15.31 22.35
N SER A 351 26.64 15.81 23.15
CA SER A 351 27.33 17.07 22.88
C SER A 351 28.74 16.80 22.37
N ILE A 352 29.08 17.33 21.19
CA ILE A 352 30.40 17.23 20.58
C ILE A 352 30.91 18.66 20.34
N ASN A 353 32.03 19.04 20.96
CA ASN A 353 32.64 20.37 20.81
C ASN A 353 31.66 21.55 21.03
N GLY A 354 30.69 21.40 21.95
CA GLY A 354 29.68 22.42 22.25
C GLY A 354 28.45 22.42 21.33
N ALA A 355 28.42 21.58 20.28
CA ALA A 355 27.24 21.36 19.45
C ALA A 355 26.44 20.15 19.97
N VAL A 356 25.15 20.35 20.23
CA VAL A 356 24.23 19.28 20.64
C VAL A 356 23.71 18.57 19.40
N VAL A 357 24.04 17.28 19.27
CA VAL A 357 23.50 16.39 18.25
C VAL A 357 22.36 15.57 18.89
N PRO A 358 21.08 15.90 18.61
CA PRO A 358 19.93 15.16 19.14
C PRO A 358 19.89 13.72 18.62
N ALA A 359 19.30 12.82 19.40
CA ALA A 359 19.01 11.46 18.95
C ALA A 359 17.84 11.48 17.95
N ILE A 360 17.84 10.53 17.02
CA ILE A 360 16.69 10.30 16.13
C ILE A 360 15.88 9.13 16.67
N VAL A 361 14.61 9.38 16.94
CA VAL A 361 13.66 8.39 17.42
C VAL A 361 12.86 7.89 16.23
N THR A 362 13.15 6.67 15.77
CA THR A 362 12.52 6.13 14.57
C THR A 362 11.52 5.04 14.92
N ARG A 363 10.32 5.14 14.35
CA ARG A 363 9.29 4.09 14.33
C ARG A 363 9.17 3.60 12.90
N ARG A 364 9.44 2.33 12.65
CA ARG A 364 9.40 1.77 11.29
C ARG A 364 8.88 0.34 11.29
N ALA A 365 8.16 0.00 10.24
CA ALA A 365 7.84 -1.38 9.87
C ALA A 365 8.28 -1.63 8.42
N ASP A 366 8.52 -2.89 8.05
CA ASP A 366 8.68 -3.35 6.67
C ASP A 366 8.00 -4.70 6.58
N THR A 367 6.88 -4.77 5.85
CA THR A 367 6.08 -5.98 5.75
C THR A 367 5.33 -6.05 4.43
N THR A 368 4.84 -7.26 4.12
CA THR A 368 3.93 -7.52 3.00
C THR A 368 2.63 -8.10 3.57
N VAL A 369 1.51 -7.51 3.19
CA VAL A 369 0.18 -7.87 3.69
C VAL A 369 -0.81 -7.93 2.53
N GLU A 370 -1.84 -8.77 2.65
CA GLU A 370 -2.95 -8.85 1.70
C GLU A 370 -4.21 -8.28 2.37
N LEU A 371 -4.83 -7.30 1.73
CA LEU A 371 -6.05 -6.65 2.22
C LEU A 371 -7.06 -6.46 1.09
N GLY A 372 -8.33 -6.31 1.43
CA GLY A 372 -9.35 -5.80 0.52
C GLY A 372 -9.33 -4.29 0.34
N ASP A 373 -10.10 -3.81 -0.64
CA ASP A 373 -10.28 -2.38 -0.89
C ASP A 373 -10.96 -1.69 0.30
N GLY A 374 -10.26 -0.74 0.93
CA GLY A 374 -10.73 -0.01 2.10
C GLY A 374 -10.61 -0.76 3.44
N GLU A 375 -10.08 -1.99 3.45
CA GLU A 375 -9.83 -2.72 4.70
C GLU A 375 -8.60 -2.18 5.43
N SER A 376 -8.71 -2.01 6.74
CA SER A 376 -7.60 -1.61 7.60
C SER A 376 -6.96 -2.81 8.29
N PHE A 377 -5.63 -2.87 8.34
CA PHE A 377 -4.91 -3.91 9.06
C PHE A 377 -3.80 -3.32 9.93
N VAL A 378 -3.67 -3.82 11.16
CA VAL A 378 -2.58 -3.46 12.05
C VAL A 378 -1.35 -4.25 11.64
N ILE A 379 -0.32 -3.55 11.15
CA ILE A 379 0.91 -4.19 10.65
C ILE A 379 2.04 -4.21 11.67
N GLY A 380 1.88 -3.48 12.77
CA GLY A 380 2.85 -3.42 13.84
C GLY A 380 2.29 -2.76 15.08
N GLY A 381 2.79 -3.17 16.24
CA GLY A 381 2.48 -2.54 17.51
C GLY A 381 3.48 -2.90 18.59
N LEU A 382 3.60 -2.01 19.58
CA LEU A 382 4.45 -2.20 20.75
C LEU A 382 3.72 -1.63 21.96
N VAL A 383 3.60 -2.41 23.02
CA VAL A 383 3.20 -1.93 24.33
C VAL A 383 4.40 -2.11 25.25
N SER A 384 4.88 -1.01 25.81
CA SER A 384 6.01 -0.98 26.72
C SER A 384 5.58 -0.30 28.02
N ARG A 385 5.90 -0.92 29.15
CA ARG A 385 5.67 -0.37 30.48
C ARG A 385 6.96 -0.43 31.26
N ASN A 386 7.42 0.71 31.72
CA ASN A 386 8.54 0.84 32.63
C ASN A 386 8.04 1.35 33.98
N THR A 387 8.31 0.62 35.07
CA THR A 387 7.88 0.99 36.41
C THR A 387 9.08 0.98 37.35
N VAL A 388 9.38 2.15 37.92
CA VAL A 388 10.42 2.34 38.92
C VAL A 388 9.73 2.71 40.23
N SER A 389 9.91 1.88 41.24
CA SER A 389 9.44 2.16 42.60
C SER A 389 10.61 2.09 43.55
N ASN A 390 10.98 3.24 44.12
CA ASN A 390 12.02 3.33 45.13
C ASN A 390 11.39 3.70 46.47
N VAL A 391 11.74 2.95 47.51
CA VAL A 391 11.24 3.19 48.88
C VAL A 391 12.43 3.30 49.82
N ASN A 392 12.67 4.50 50.32
CA ASN A 392 13.68 4.76 51.32
C ASN A 392 12.99 4.83 52.69
N LYS A 393 13.33 3.94 53.63
CA LYS A 393 12.65 3.87 54.94
C LYS A 393 13.63 3.85 56.11
N VAL A 394 13.18 4.33 57.26
CA VAL A 394 13.89 4.14 58.54
C VAL A 394 13.70 2.69 58.99
N PRO A 395 14.77 1.93 59.31
CA PRO A 395 14.65 0.56 59.83
C PRO A 395 13.75 0.50 61.07
N VAL A 396 12.96 -0.58 61.21
CA VAL A 396 11.97 -0.81 62.28
C VAL A 396 10.75 0.13 62.22
N LEU A 397 10.96 1.46 62.25
CA LEU A 397 9.87 2.44 62.29
C LEU A 397 9.07 2.51 60.99
N GLY A 398 9.72 2.32 59.84
CA GLY A 398 9.06 2.33 58.53
C GLY A 398 8.17 1.12 58.26
N ASP A 399 8.34 0.04 59.02
CA ASP A 399 7.56 -1.21 58.89
C ASP A 399 6.34 -1.27 59.81
N LEU A 400 6.15 -0.28 60.69
CA LEU A 400 4.99 -0.20 61.57
C LEU A 400 3.70 0.05 60.76
N PRO A 401 2.62 -0.70 61.01
CA PRO A 401 1.34 -0.47 60.34
C PRO A 401 0.78 0.91 60.71
N VAL A 402 0.08 1.55 59.78
CA VAL A 402 -0.53 2.89 59.90
C VAL A 402 0.48 4.04 60.05
N ILE A 403 1.43 3.96 60.98
CA ILE A 403 2.39 5.03 61.28
C ILE A 403 3.70 4.97 60.48
N GLY A 404 4.05 3.81 59.91
CA GLY A 404 5.29 3.65 59.14
C GLY A 404 5.35 4.49 57.85
N VAL A 405 4.20 4.99 57.37
CA VAL A 405 4.14 5.95 56.25
C VAL A 405 4.86 7.27 56.55
N PHE A 406 4.95 7.67 57.82
CA PHE A 406 5.67 8.88 58.22
C PHE A 406 7.20 8.69 58.25
N PHE A 407 7.66 7.45 58.17
CA PHE A 407 9.07 7.06 58.28
C PHE A 407 9.60 6.43 56.98
N LYS A 408 8.91 6.65 55.85
CA LYS A 408 9.33 6.23 54.53
C LYS A 408 9.10 7.32 53.49
N ASN A 409 10.00 7.42 52.52
CA ASN A 409 9.85 8.20 51.31
C ASN A 409 9.57 7.23 50.15
N LEU A 410 8.50 7.47 49.42
CA LEU A 410 8.08 6.66 48.28
C LEU A 410 8.23 7.48 47.01
N ASN A 411 9.06 7.00 46.09
CA ASN A 411 9.16 7.52 44.73
C ASN A 411 8.63 6.46 43.76
N PHE A 412 7.52 6.78 43.10
CA PHE A 412 6.90 5.92 42.10
C PHE A 412 6.86 6.66 40.77
N HIS A 413 7.58 6.11 39.79
CA HIS A 413 7.61 6.60 38.42
C HIS A 413 7.20 5.48 37.48
N GLN A 414 6.11 5.68 36.74
CA GLN A 414 5.62 4.75 35.74
C GLN A 414 5.52 5.44 34.39
N GLU A 415 6.01 4.76 33.35
CA GLU A 415 5.97 5.22 31.97
C GLU A 415 5.40 4.11 31.08
N ASP A 416 4.21 4.36 30.53
CA ASP A 416 3.53 3.49 29.59
C ASP A 416 3.67 4.08 28.17
N ARG A 417 4.08 3.27 27.19
CA ARG A 417 4.16 3.63 25.77
C ARG A 417 3.42 2.60 24.93
N GLU A 418 2.52 3.07 24.08
CA GLU A 418 1.74 2.25 23.18
C GLU A 418 1.92 2.77 21.75
N LEU A 419 2.41 1.93 20.85
CA LEU A 419 2.58 2.22 19.43
C LEU A 419 1.70 1.28 18.61
N MET A 420 1.03 1.81 17.60
CA MET A 420 0.27 1.05 16.61
C MET A 420 0.50 1.64 15.21
N ILE A 421 0.75 0.77 14.23
CA ILE A 421 0.86 1.12 12.82
C ILE A 421 -0.25 0.40 12.06
N VAL A 422 -1.13 1.16 11.43
CA VAL A 422 -2.28 0.66 10.66
C VAL A 422 -2.12 1.05 9.20
N VAL A 423 -2.44 0.16 8.27
CA VAL A 423 -2.45 0.46 6.83
C VAL A 423 -3.83 0.19 6.24
N THR A 424 -4.21 0.99 5.26
CA THR A 424 -5.49 0.88 4.54
C THR A 424 -5.25 1.18 3.05
N PRO A 425 -5.26 0.17 2.17
CA PRO A 425 -5.20 0.40 0.73
C PRO A 425 -6.60 0.72 0.18
N ARG A 426 -6.65 1.56 -0.85
CA ARG A 426 -7.88 1.95 -1.56
C ARG A 426 -7.66 1.99 -3.06
N LEU A 427 -8.53 1.36 -3.85
CA LEU A 427 -8.55 1.55 -5.30
C LEU A 427 -9.08 2.94 -5.62
N VAL A 428 -8.26 3.76 -6.27
CA VAL A 428 -8.63 5.14 -6.62
C VAL A 428 -8.58 5.34 -8.13
N LYS A 429 -9.48 6.18 -8.63
CA LYS A 429 -9.49 6.61 -10.03
C LYS A 429 -9.01 8.04 -10.12
N PRO A 430 -8.23 8.39 -11.17
CA PRO A 430 -7.87 9.76 -11.44
C PRO A 430 -9.13 10.63 -11.57
N MET A 431 -9.08 11.83 -10.98
CA MET A 431 -10.17 12.79 -11.11
C MET A 431 -10.14 13.46 -12.48
N ALA A 432 -11.29 13.59 -13.13
CA ALA A 432 -11.41 14.34 -14.37
C ALA A 432 -11.20 15.85 -14.09
N LYS A 433 -10.50 16.54 -15.00
CA LYS A 433 -10.14 17.97 -14.90
C LYS A 433 -11.31 18.90 -14.54
N ASN A 434 -12.53 18.56 -14.95
CA ASN A 434 -13.75 19.36 -14.71
C ASN A 434 -14.76 18.66 -13.78
N SER A 435 -14.32 17.70 -12.97
CA SER A 435 -15.22 17.05 -12.01
C SER A 435 -15.64 18.04 -10.91
N PRO A 436 -16.87 17.94 -10.36
CA PRO A 436 -17.31 18.79 -9.25
C PRO A 436 -16.37 18.74 -8.04
N ALA A 437 -15.76 17.57 -7.77
CA ALA A 437 -14.77 17.40 -6.71
C ALA A 437 -13.43 18.13 -7.01
N ALA A 438 -13.03 18.25 -8.28
CA ALA A 438 -11.85 19.04 -8.66
C ALA A 438 -12.11 20.55 -8.56
N GLN A 439 -13.36 20.99 -8.74
CA GLN A 439 -13.79 22.38 -8.59
C GLN A 439 -13.93 22.81 -7.11
N ALA A 440 -14.05 21.85 -6.19
CA ALA A 440 -14.10 22.09 -4.75
C ALA A 440 -12.73 22.43 -4.14
N VAL A 441 -11.63 22.15 -4.86
CA VAL A 441 -10.29 22.61 -4.50
C VAL A 441 -10.13 24.02 -5.06
N GLY A 442 -9.86 25.00 -4.20
CA GLY A 442 -9.53 26.35 -4.67
C GLY A 442 -8.37 26.31 -5.67
N ALA A 443 -8.32 27.27 -6.61
CA ALA A 443 -7.21 27.37 -7.56
C ALA A 443 -5.83 27.58 -6.88
N ASP A 444 -5.83 27.88 -5.57
CA ASP A 444 -4.70 27.99 -4.67
C ASP A 444 -4.35 26.68 -3.93
N GLY A 445 -5.05 25.58 -4.22
CA GLY A 445 -4.81 24.26 -3.64
C GLY A 445 -5.27 24.11 -2.19
N ARG A 446 -6.01 25.09 -1.64
CA ARG A 446 -6.49 25.05 -0.26
C ARG A 446 -7.94 24.57 -0.23
N THR A 447 -8.24 23.64 0.66
CA THR A 447 -9.61 23.48 1.18
C THR A 447 -9.92 24.76 1.96
N GLY A 448 -11.07 25.39 1.70
CA GLY A 448 -11.40 26.75 2.16
C GLY A 448 -11.58 26.92 3.69
N ALA A 449 -11.06 26.02 4.51
CA ALA A 449 -11.07 26.15 5.95
C ALA A 449 -9.84 26.97 6.39
N ASN A 450 -10.07 28.26 6.67
CA ASN A 450 -9.21 29.04 7.55
C ASN A 450 -9.77 28.87 8.97
N PRO A 451 -9.44 27.79 9.72
CA PRO A 451 -9.88 27.70 11.09
C PRO A 451 -9.21 28.83 11.87
N ASN A 452 -10.02 29.57 12.63
CA ASN A 452 -9.47 30.54 13.56
C ASN A 452 -8.58 29.79 14.57
N VAL A 453 -7.45 30.39 14.95
CA VAL A 453 -6.41 29.78 15.81
C VAL A 453 -6.95 29.34 17.18
N TRP A 454 -8.11 29.82 17.60
CA TRP A 454 -8.78 29.49 18.87
C TRP A 454 -9.91 28.46 18.72
N GLY A 455 -10.31 28.10 17.50
CA GLY A 455 -11.49 27.28 17.22
C GLY A 455 -11.34 25.85 17.73
N TRP A 456 -10.11 25.33 17.72
CA TRP A 456 -9.79 23.99 18.23
C TRP A 456 -9.96 23.88 19.75
N TYR A 457 -9.74 24.96 20.50
CA TYR A 457 -9.94 24.99 21.95
C TYR A 457 -11.43 25.05 22.33
N VAL A 458 -12.28 25.60 21.46
CA VAL A 458 -13.69 25.90 21.78
C VAL A 458 -14.67 24.89 21.16
N MET A 459 -14.41 24.41 19.94
CA MET A 459 -15.36 23.58 19.18
C MET A 459 -14.93 22.12 19.00
N GLY A 460 -13.75 21.74 19.49
CA GLY A 460 -13.20 20.40 19.24
C GLY A 460 -12.70 20.22 17.80
N GLU A 461 -12.19 19.02 17.54
CA GLU A 461 -11.44 18.65 16.33
C GLU A 461 -12.26 18.88 15.04
N TYR A 462 -11.76 19.76 14.18
CA TYR A 462 -12.34 20.04 12.87
C TYR A 462 -11.75 19.05 11.86
N ALA A 463 -12.52 18.06 11.42
CA ALA A 463 -12.11 17.13 10.37
C ALA A 463 -12.46 17.70 8.99
N ASP A 464 -11.45 18.12 8.23
CA ASP A 464 -11.61 18.57 6.84
C ASP A 464 -11.76 17.34 5.92
N PRO A 465 -12.78 17.25 5.05
CA PRO A 465 -12.86 16.20 4.04
C PRO A 465 -11.83 16.43 2.94
N THR A 466 -10.59 15.97 3.14
CA THR A 466 -9.52 16.07 2.14
C THR A 466 -9.63 14.99 1.05
N LEU A 467 -9.11 15.35 -0.13
CA LEU A 467 -9.18 14.61 -1.40
C LEU A 467 -8.23 13.40 -1.43
N PRO A 468 -8.43 12.46 -2.38
CA PRO A 468 -7.46 11.39 -2.62
C PRO A 468 -6.04 11.91 -2.84
N GLY A 469 -5.05 11.30 -2.18
CA GLY A 469 -3.63 11.66 -2.26
C GLY A 469 -3.15 12.75 -1.29
N PHE A 470 -3.99 13.28 -0.40
CA PHE A 470 -3.57 14.20 0.67
C PHE A 470 -3.49 13.47 2.02
N SER A 471 -2.44 13.76 2.80
CA SER A 471 -2.36 13.34 4.21
C SER A 471 -3.46 14.02 5.03
N LYS A 472 -4.07 13.27 5.95
CA LYS A 472 -5.08 13.78 6.88
C LYS A 472 -4.47 14.33 8.16
#